data_AF-A0A7X8IBF1-F1
#
_entry.id   AF-A0A7X8IBF1-F1
#
_cell.length_a   1.000
_cell.length_b   1.000
_cell.length_c   1.000
_cell.angle_alpha   90.00
_cell.angle_beta   90.00
_cell.angle_gamma   90.00
#
_symmetry.space_group_name_H-M   'P 1'
#
loop_
_entity.id
_entity.type
_entity.pdbx_description
1 polymer ?
#
loop_
_entity_poly.entity_id
_entity_poly.type
_entity_poly.pdbx_seq_one_letter_code
_entity_poly.pdbx_strand_id
1 'polypeptide(L)'
;MISVPMKSSAPLTKQTILTINQKKVRGANNTRNILSINNESKSNSSGMPTTHANNTENNSATLATPSMSASMSVFKNVPQLINSIQKGQKVPLENNGKLSSIKACLGWNVTNANCDVDVSAFLLSSTGKVIGDSWFVFYGQESSPDGSTIFSIDEGNDREIVSVDFTKLNPSVAKIVFVLTINEALEKHLNFSMLKDAYIRIMDASDRELVSFKMDEYYANVTSMMIGELYQHNGIWKFNAIGNGVAKDLAGLCELYGVQVV
;
A
#
# COMPACT_ATOMS: atom_id res chain seq x y z
N MET A 1 -14.39 17.22 -43.73
CA MET A 1 -15.01 17.99 -42.62
C MET A 1 -16.01 17.06 -41.93
N ILE A 2 -15.72 16.62 -40.70
CA ILE A 2 -16.57 15.68 -39.95
C ILE A 2 -17.56 16.50 -39.12
N SER A 3 -18.85 16.43 -39.44
CA SER A 3 -19.92 17.04 -38.65
C SER A 3 -20.29 16.13 -37.49
N VAL A 4 -19.98 16.55 -36.27
CA VAL A 4 -20.46 15.92 -35.03
C VAL A 4 -21.86 16.50 -34.72
N PRO A 5 -22.92 15.69 -34.56
CA PRO A 5 -24.23 16.22 -34.24
C PRO A 5 -24.27 16.68 -32.77
N MET A 6 -24.53 17.98 -32.55
CA MET A 6 -24.85 18.52 -31.23
C MET A 6 -26.24 18.03 -30.80
N LYS A 7 -26.30 17.17 -29.78
CA LYS A 7 -27.54 16.89 -29.02
C LYS A 7 -27.64 17.86 -27.85
N SER A 8 -28.19 19.05 -28.07
CA SER A 8 -28.90 19.82 -27.03
C SER A 8 -29.57 21.03 -27.68
N SER A 9 -30.90 21.08 -27.67
CA SER A 9 -31.69 22.18 -28.22
C SER A 9 -32.37 23.05 -27.14
N ALA A 10 -31.80 23.12 -25.92
CA ALA A 10 -32.29 24.04 -24.89
C ALA A 10 -31.19 24.49 -23.88
N PRO A 11 -31.33 25.67 -23.24
CA PRO A 11 -30.38 26.17 -22.25
C PRO A 11 -30.34 25.28 -20.99
N LEU A 12 -29.13 25.02 -20.48
CA LEU A 12 -28.93 24.26 -19.24
C LEU A 12 -29.39 25.08 -18.03
N THR A 13 -30.40 24.62 -17.31
CA THR A 13 -30.88 25.25 -16.07
C THR A 13 -30.38 24.50 -14.84
N LYS A 14 -30.42 25.16 -13.66
CA LYS A 14 -30.04 24.56 -12.36
C LYS A 14 -30.83 23.28 -12.06
N GLN A 15 -32.06 23.17 -12.58
CA GLN A 15 -32.91 21.99 -12.46
C GLN A 15 -32.46 20.84 -13.39
N THR A 16 -31.95 21.15 -14.58
CA THR A 16 -31.44 20.17 -15.56
C THR A 16 -30.12 19.54 -15.11
N ILE A 17 -29.27 20.31 -14.42
CA ILE A 17 -27.99 19.80 -13.87
C ILE A 17 -28.22 18.76 -12.76
N LEU A 18 -29.25 18.94 -11.93
CA LEU A 18 -29.57 18.01 -10.83
C LEU A 18 -30.10 16.66 -11.31
N THR A 19 -30.65 16.58 -12.54
CA THR A 19 -31.20 15.33 -13.10
C THR A 19 -30.16 14.49 -13.84
N ILE A 20 -29.01 15.06 -14.20
CA ILE A 20 -27.96 14.35 -14.96
C ILE A 20 -27.26 13.26 -14.13
N ASN A 21 -27.21 13.41 -12.80
CA ASN A 21 -26.65 12.41 -11.89
C ASN A 21 -27.68 11.38 -11.36
N GLN A 22 -28.92 11.39 -11.86
CA GLN A 22 -29.92 10.36 -11.52
C GLN A 22 -29.91 9.17 -12.48
N LYS A 23 -28.93 9.10 -13.39
CA LYS A 23 -28.74 7.96 -14.29
C LYS A 23 -28.14 6.77 -13.52
N LYS A 24 -29.02 6.09 -12.76
CA LYS A 24 -28.99 4.67 -12.35
C LYS A 24 -27.58 4.07 -12.25
N VAL A 25 -26.84 4.46 -11.21
CA VAL A 25 -25.68 3.68 -10.75
C VAL A 25 -26.24 2.36 -10.21
N ARG A 26 -26.09 1.27 -10.99
CA ARG A 26 -26.21 -0.07 -10.43
C ARG A 26 -25.07 -0.23 -9.44
N GLY A 27 -25.39 -0.54 -8.18
CA GLY A 27 -24.38 -0.91 -7.20
C GLY A 27 -23.55 -2.11 -7.69
N ALA A 28 -22.31 -2.21 -7.21
CA ALA A 28 -21.40 -3.28 -7.59
C ALA A 28 -22.06 -4.66 -7.40
N ASN A 29 -22.01 -5.50 -8.44
CA ASN A 29 -22.54 -6.85 -8.38
C ASN A 29 -21.69 -7.68 -7.41
N ASN A 30 -22.33 -8.22 -6.37
CA ASN A 30 -21.72 -9.19 -5.48
C ASN A 30 -22.11 -10.62 -5.91
N THR A 31 -21.41 -11.61 -5.37
CA THR A 31 -21.57 -13.04 -5.69
C THR A 31 -23.00 -13.55 -5.50
N ARG A 32 -23.86 -12.84 -4.77
CA ARG A 32 -25.27 -13.21 -4.54
C ARG A 32 -26.23 -12.82 -5.66
N ASN A 33 -25.86 -11.92 -6.58
CA ASN A 33 -26.77 -11.41 -7.62
C ASN A 33 -26.37 -11.77 -9.07
N ILE A 34 -25.30 -12.56 -9.27
CA ILE A 34 -24.82 -12.91 -10.62
C ILE A 34 -25.67 -14.01 -11.29
N LEU A 35 -26.42 -14.81 -10.53
CA LEU A 35 -27.15 -15.98 -11.06
C LEU A 35 -28.53 -15.69 -11.67
N SER A 36 -28.97 -14.43 -11.76
CA SER A 36 -30.25 -14.07 -12.40
C SER A 36 -30.11 -13.41 -13.77
N ILE A 37 -28.93 -13.42 -14.37
CA ILE A 37 -28.64 -12.66 -15.59
C ILE A 37 -28.91 -13.44 -16.89
N ASN A 38 -29.34 -14.70 -16.85
CA ASN A 38 -29.46 -15.48 -18.09
C ASN A 38 -30.71 -16.37 -18.20
N ASN A 39 -31.90 -15.81 -18.02
CA ASN A 39 -33.14 -16.50 -18.42
C ASN A 39 -34.23 -15.52 -18.89
N GLU A 40 -33.96 -14.81 -19.98
CA GLU A 40 -35.01 -14.33 -20.87
C GLU A 40 -34.69 -14.81 -22.28
N SER A 41 -35.19 -16.01 -22.64
CA SER A 41 -35.58 -16.41 -24.01
C SER A 41 -36.03 -17.87 -24.07
N LYS A 42 -37.25 -18.08 -24.59
CA LYS A 42 -37.88 -19.32 -25.14
C LYS A 42 -38.90 -20.09 -24.27
N SER A 43 -40.17 -19.70 -24.47
CA SER A 43 -41.31 -20.50 -24.97
C SER A 43 -41.63 -21.91 -24.43
N ASN A 44 -42.88 -22.04 -23.94
CA ASN A 44 -43.87 -23.13 -24.10
C ASN A 44 -43.41 -24.60 -24.10
N SER A 45 -43.87 -25.39 -23.11
CA SER A 45 -44.81 -26.52 -23.31
C SER A 45 -45.12 -27.29 -22.02
N SER A 46 -46.35 -27.80 -21.96
CA SER A 46 -47.04 -28.63 -20.96
C SER A 46 -46.37 -29.97 -20.57
N GLY A 47 -46.58 -30.43 -19.33
CA GLY A 47 -46.51 -31.85 -18.97
C GLY A 47 -46.17 -32.15 -17.49
N MET A 48 -47.07 -32.84 -16.79
CA MET A 48 -46.92 -33.40 -15.42
C MET A 48 -46.60 -34.93 -15.51
N PRO A 49 -46.42 -35.68 -14.41
CA PRO A 49 -45.13 -36.12 -13.83
C PRO A 49 -44.93 -37.67 -13.83
N THR A 50 -43.71 -38.19 -13.60
CA THR A 50 -43.49 -39.54 -13.01
C THR A 50 -42.04 -39.83 -12.56
N THR A 51 -41.89 -40.10 -11.26
CA THR A 51 -41.20 -41.23 -10.55
C THR A 51 -39.78 -41.75 -10.86
N HIS A 52 -39.05 -42.03 -9.75
CA HIS A 52 -37.92 -42.95 -9.45
C HIS A 52 -36.56 -42.26 -9.18
N ALA A 53 -36.13 -42.10 -7.91
CA ALA A 53 -35.52 -43.06 -6.96
C ALA A 53 -34.02 -43.30 -7.19
N ASN A 54 -33.15 -42.71 -6.35
CA ASN A 54 -32.23 -43.44 -5.46
C ASN A 54 -31.25 -42.53 -4.71
N ASN A 55 -31.03 -42.89 -3.44
CA ASN A 55 -30.06 -42.34 -2.49
C ASN A 55 -28.61 -42.47 -2.96
N THR A 56 -27.80 -41.43 -2.75
CA THR A 56 -26.43 -41.61 -2.23
C THR A 56 -25.98 -40.37 -1.46
N GLU A 57 -25.25 -40.64 -0.39
CA GLU A 57 -25.00 -39.80 0.76
C GLU A 57 -24.01 -38.65 0.52
N ASN A 58 -24.22 -37.58 1.28
CA ASN A 58 -23.24 -36.67 1.88
C ASN A 58 -21.83 -36.62 1.28
N ASN A 59 -21.49 -35.47 0.71
CA ASN A 59 -20.24 -34.77 1.04
C ASN A 59 -20.34 -33.30 0.66
N SER A 60 -20.70 -32.48 1.65
CA SER A 60 -20.56 -31.03 1.62
C SER A 60 -19.07 -30.68 1.72
N ALA A 61 -18.41 -30.51 0.59
CA ALA A 61 -17.09 -29.90 0.52
C ALA A 61 -17.23 -28.50 -0.10
N THR A 62 -17.67 -27.54 0.72
CA THR A 62 -17.51 -26.11 0.42
C THR A 62 -16.02 -25.78 0.45
N LEU A 63 -15.41 -25.57 -0.73
CA LEU A 63 -14.16 -24.84 -0.85
C LEU A 63 -14.43 -23.38 -0.43
N ALA A 64 -14.15 -23.07 0.84
CA ALA A 64 -13.99 -21.71 1.29
C ALA A 64 -12.64 -21.19 0.75
N THR A 65 -12.70 -20.26 -0.18
CA THR A 65 -11.56 -19.40 -0.54
C THR A 65 -11.24 -18.55 0.70
N PRO A 66 -10.00 -18.54 1.24
CA PRO A 66 -9.66 -17.60 2.28
C PRO A 66 -9.55 -16.21 1.68
N SER A 67 -10.57 -15.37 1.91
CA SER A 67 -10.44 -13.93 1.81
C SER A 67 -9.44 -13.47 2.88
N MET A 68 -8.21 -13.13 2.49
CA MET A 68 -7.24 -12.51 3.39
C MET A 68 -7.68 -11.06 3.65
N SER A 69 -8.61 -10.91 4.59
CA SER A 69 -8.94 -9.63 5.21
C SER A 69 -8.18 -9.59 6.52
N ALA A 70 -6.94 -9.10 6.52
CA ALA A 70 -6.17 -8.91 7.75
C ALA A 70 -6.64 -7.64 8.46
N SER A 71 -7.86 -7.66 9.00
CA SER A 71 -8.38 -6.59 9.85
C SER A 71 -8.33 -7.01 11.30
N MET A 72 -7.21 -6.77 11.97
CA MET A 72 -7.15 -6.48 13.41
C MET A 72 -5.91 -5.63 13.70
N SER A 73 -6.04 -4.29 13.65
CA SER A 73 -5.02 -3.39 14.18
C SER A 73 -5.09 -3.40 15.73
N VAL A 74 -4.69 -4.53 16.31
CA VAL A 74 -4.39 -4.63 17.75
C VAL A 74 -3.22 -3.69 18.03
N PHE A 75 -3.33 -2.94 19.12
CA PHE A 75 -2.22 -2.16 19.65
C PHE A 75 -0.98 -3.06 19.80
N LYS A 76 0.14 -2.67 19.19
CA LYS A 76 1.43 -3.33 19.37
C LYS A 76 2.31 -2.46 20.28
N ASN A 77 3.07 -3.09 21.18
CA ASN A 77 4.05 -2.40 21.99
C ASN A 77 5.18 -1.91 21.09
N VAL A 78 5.58 -0.64 21.27
CA VAL A 78 6.76 -0.11 20.59
C VAL A 78 8.00 -0.79 21.19
N PRO A 79 8.85 -1.45 20.38
CA PRO A 79 10.11 -2.01 20.86
C PRO A 79 11.01 -0.91 21.43
N GLN A 80 11.98 -1.28 22.26
CA GLN A 80 12.98 -0.30 22.71
C GLN A 80 13.83 0.17 21.53
N LEU A 81 13.87 1.48 21.33
CA LEU A 81 14.64 2.15 20.28
C LEU A 81 15.99 2.58 20.87
N ILE A 82 16.99 1.71 20.70
CA ILE A 82 18.29 1.78 21.39
C ILE A 82 19.13 2.96 20.87
N ASN A 83 19.18 3.13 19.55
CA ASN A 83 19.98 4.11 18.84
C ASN A 83 19.09 5.20 18.21
N SER A 84 18.25 5.82 19.04
CA SER A 84 17.24 6.79 18.61
C SER A 84 17.86 8.11 18.17
N ILE A 85 17.44 8.60 16.99
CA ILE A 85 17.79 9.91 16.44
C ILE A 85 16.56 10.80 16.29
N GLN A 86 16.79 12.09 16.05
CA GLN A 86 15.73 13.09 15.82
C GLN A 86 15.50 13.36 14.33
N LYS A 87 14.31 13.89 14.02
CA LYS A 87 13.96 14.38 12.68
C LYS A 87 15.07 15.29 12.12
N GLY A 88 15.47 15.02 10.88
CA GLY A 88 16.52 15.73 10.14
C GLY A 88 17.95 15.18 10.34
N GLN A 89 18.19 14.36 11.37
CA GLN A 89 19.51 13.80 11.65
C GLN A 89 19.89 12.72 10.63
N LYS A 90 21.19 12.67 10.33
CA LYS A 90 21.80 11.76 9.36
C LYS A 90 22.91 10.98 10.02
N VAL A 91 22.85 9.65 9.94
CA VAL A 91 23.86 8.77 10.55
C VAL A 91 24.41 7.78 9.53
N PRO A 92 25.73 7.50 9.53
CA PRO A 92 26.28 6.38 8.77
C PRO A 92 25.78 5.05 9.34
N LEU A 93 25.49 4.10 8.47
CA LEU A 93 25.09 2.74 8.85
C LEU A 93 26.28 1.77 8.99
N GLU A 94 27.46 2.21 8.57
CA GLU A 94 28.70 1.45 8.69
C GLU A 94 29.52 1.96 9.87
N ASN A 95 30.00 1.03 10.70
CA ASN A 95 31.03 1.28 11.70
C ASN A 95 32.10 0.19 11.57
N ASN A 96 33.08 0.43 10.69
CA ASN A 96 34.27 -0.41 10.41
C ASN A 96 34.12 -1.60 9.43
N GLY A 97 33.25 -1.54 8.42
CA GLY A 97 33.19 -2.56 7.37
C GLY A 97 32.16 -2.23 6.28
N LYS A 98 32.13 -3.04 5.22
CA LYS A 98 31.13 -2.92 4.14
C LYS A 98 29.78 -3.43 4.63
N LEU A 99 28.74 -2.61 4.53
CA LEU A 99 27.36 -3.00 4.83
C LEU A 99 26.89 -4.02 3.78
N SER A 100 26.63 -5.26 4.20
CA SER A 100 26.14 -6.31 3.31
C SER A 100 24.63 -6.23 3.13
N SER A 101 23.90 -6.08 4.23
CA SER A 101 22.45 -6.03 4.23
C SER A 101 21.91 -5.36 5.49
N ILE A 102 20.67 -4.89 5.41
CA ILE A 102 19.89 -4.36 6.53
C ILE A 102 18.45 -4.87 6.49
N LYS A 103 17.76 -4.70 7.62
CA LYS A 103 16.30 -4.74 7.71
C LYS A 103 15.79 -3.39 8.22
N ALA A 104 15.01 -2.69 7.42
CA ALA A 104 14.21 -1.57 7.91
C ALA A 104 12.93 -2.14 8.49
N CYS A 105 12.80 -2.12 9.82
CA CYS A 105 11.61 -2.59 10.52
C CYS A 105 10.75 -1.38 10.91
N LEU A 106 9.46 -1.43 10.59
CA LEU A 106 8.52 -0.34 10.78
C LEU A 106 7.33 -0.79 11.62
N GLY A 107 6.84 0.12 12.46
CA GLY A 107 5.66 -0.12 13.26
C GLY A 107 4.92 1.19 13.53
N TRP A 108 3.65 1.06 13.90
CA TRP A 108 2.75 2.16 14.24
C TRP A 108 1.58 1.62 15.06
N ASN A 109 0.82 2.53 15.66
CA ASN A 109 -0.48 2.26 16.23
C ASN A 109 -1.50 3.21 15.61
N VAL A 110 -2.76 2.80 15.63
CA VAL A 110 -3.87 3.61 15.11
C VAL A 110 -4.85 3.92 16.23
N THR A 111 -5.41 5.12 16.23
CA THR A 111 -6.53 5.52 17.10
C THR A 111 -7.87 5.32 16.40
N ASN A 112 -7.87 5.22 15.06
CA ASN A 112 -9.02 4.84 14.25
C ASN A 112 -8.74 3.49 13.56
N ALA A 113 -9.56 2.47 13.87
CA ALA A 113 -9.39 1.11 13.34
C ALA A 113 -9.56 1.00 11.82
N ASN A 114 -10.16 2.01 11.17
CA ASN A 114 -10.26 2.07 9.72
C ASN A 114 -8.95 2.47 9.04
N CYS A 115 -7.95 2.95 9.80
CA CYS A 115 -6.62 3.26 9.26
C CYS A 115 -5.90 1.95 8.95
N ASP A 116 -5.95 1.60 7.67
CA ASP A 116 -5.12 0.59 7.03
C ASP A 116 -3.87 1.30 6.52
N VAL A 117 -2.72 1.00 7.12
CA VAL A 117 -1.46 1.72 6.84
C VAL A 117 -0.49 0.73 6.24
N ASP A 118 0.14 1.11 5.15
CA ASP A 118 1.10 0.29 4.43
C ASP A 118 2.46 0.98 4.36
N VAL A 119 3.54 0.18 4.36
CA VAL A 119 4.89 0.59 4.00
C VAL A 119 5.11 0.37 2.51
N SER A 120 5.82 1.30 1.91
CA SER A 120 6.43 1.12 0.61
C SER A 120 7.85 1.66 0.56
N ALA A 121 8.65 1.12 -0.37
CA ALA A 121 10.03 1.51 -0.61
C ALA A 121 10.25 1.87 -2.08
N PHE A 122 10.72 3.10 -2.34
CA PHE A 122 11.09 3.56 -3.69
C PHE A 122 12.61 3.50 -3.86
N LEU A 123 13.10 2.75 -4.85
CA LEU A 123 14.52 2.60 -5.15
C LEU A 123 14.88 3.62 -6.25
N LEU A 124 15.50 4.71 -5.81
CA LEU A 124 15.72 5.91 -6.61
C LEU A 124 17.16 5.99 -7.13
N SER A 125 17.28 6.53 -8.34
CA SER A 125 18.55 6.96 -8.90
C SER A 125 19.05 8.26 -8.26
N SER A 126 20.23 8.72 -8.69
CA SER A 126 20.76 10.03 -8.31
C SER A 126 19.89 11.21 -8.74
N THR A 127 18.93 11.02 -9.67
CA THR A 127 17.95 12.05 -10.07
C THR A 127 16.79 12.19 -9.08
N GLY A 128 16.67 11.29 -8.11
CA GLY A 128 15.52 11.23 -7.19
C GLY A 128 14.27 10.59 -7.80
N LYS A 129 14.41 9.89 -8.93
CA LYS A 129 13.35 9.10 -9.57
C LYS A 129 13.70 7.61 -9.56
N VAL A 130 12.68 6.74 -9.58
CA VAL A 130 12.89 5.29 -9.69
C VAL A 130 13.70 4.95 -10.94
N ILE A 131 14.52 3.90 -10.86
CA ILE A 131 15.30 3.44 -12.04
C ILE A 131 14.45 2.61 -13.03
N GLY A 132 13.17 2.39 -12.70
CA GLY A 132 12.12 1.82 -13.55
C GLY A 132 10.86 1.57 -12.71
N ASP A 133 9.71 1.35 -13.34
CA ASP A 133 8.43 1.22 -12.62
C ASP A 133 8.41 0.05 -11.63
N SER A 134 9.13 -1.03 -11.93
CA SER A 134 9.29 -2.18 -11.03
C SER A 134 10.26 -1.94 -9.85
N TRP A 135 10.87 -0.76 -9.74
CA TRP A 135 11.81 -0.40 -8.65
C TRP A 135 11.09 0.31 -7.49
N PHE A 136 9.90 -0.17 -7.22
CA PHE A 136 8.99 0.27 -6.17
C PHE A 136 8.47 -1.01 -5.48
N VAL A 137 8.80 -1.18 -4.21
CA VAL A 137 8.53 -2.39 -3.43
C VAL A 137 7.45 -2.09 -2.39
N PHE A 138 6.40 -2.91 -2.36
CA PHE A 138 5.25 -2.81 -1.47
C PHE A 138 4.51 -4.15 -1.42
N TYR A 139 3.41 -4.28 -0.68
CA TYR A 139 2.66 -5.54 -0.55
C TYR A 139 2.22 -6.18 -1.89
N GLY A 140 1.99 -5.38 -2.95
CA GLY A 140 1.59 -5.87 -4.27
C GLY A 140 2.77 -6.22 -5.19
N GLN A 141 3.99 -5.83 -4.81
CA GLN A 141 5.23 -6.16 -5.49
C GLN A 141 6.33 -6.28 -4.45
N GLU A 142 6.42 -7.46 -3.84
CA GLU A 142 7.20 -7.67 -2.62
C GLU A 142 8.71 -7.69 -2.85
N SER A 143 9.19 -7.69 -4.10
CA SER A 143 10.63 -7.72 -4.40
C SER A 143 11.01 -6.79 -5.55
N SER A 144 12.23 -6.23 -5.46
CA SER A 144 12.85 -5.50 -6.56
C SER A 144 13.32 -6.47 -7.67
N PRO A 145 13.52 -6.01 -8.92
CA PRO A 145 13.88 -6.89 -10.03
C PRO A 145 15.23 -7.61 -9.88
N ASP A 146 16.15 -7.03 -9.12
CA ASP A 146 17.45 -7.63 -8.77
C ASP A 146 17.41 -8.50 -7.50
N GLY A 147 16.25 -8.58 -6.83
CA GLY A 147 16.06 -9.28 -5.57
C GLY A 147 16.85 -8.66 -4.41
N SER A 148 17.35 -7.43 -4.53
CA SER A 148 18.07 -6.76 -3.47
C SER A 148 17.15 -6.27 -2.37
N THR A 149 15.90 -5.93 -2.69
CA THR A 149 14.94 -5.37 -1.73
C THR A 149 13.71 -6.24 -1.64
N ILE A 150 13.32 -6.61 -0.42
CA ILE A 150 12.22 -7.53 -0.16
C ILE A 150 11.34 -6.96 0.95
N PHE A 151 10.04 -6.89 0.70
CA PHE A 151 8.99 -6.59 1.67
C PHE A 151 8.52 -7.87 2.36
N SER A 152 8.21 -7.78 3.65
CA SER A 152 7.60 -8.87 4.42
C SER A 152 6.83 -8.32 5.61
N ILE A 153 5.80 -9.05 6.07
CA ILE A 153 5.09 -8.76 7.31
C ILE A 153 5.85 -9.35 8.50
N ASP A 154 5.87 -8.64 9.63
CA ASP A 154 6.40 -9.14 10.90
C ASP A 154 5.28 -9.62 11.84
N GLU A 155 5.42 -10.85 12.32
CA GLU A 155 4.54 -11.42 13.34
C GLU A 155 4.92 -10.95 14.75
N GLY A 156 6.08 -10.32 14.90
CA GLY A 156 6.57 -9.74 16.16
C GLY A 156 5.98 -8.37 16.50
N ASN A 157 6.82 -7.50 17.06
CA ASN A 157 6.42 -6.15 17.49
C ASN A 157 6.40 -5.16 16.33
N ASP A 158 7.25 -5.35 15.32
CA ASP A 158 7.16 -4.56 14.10
C ASP A 158 5.93 -5.01 13.32
N ARG A 159 5.47 -4.20 12.38
CA ARG A 159 4.37 -4.55 11.49
C ARG A 159 4.90 -5.03 10.17
N GLU A 160 5.84 -4.28 9.60
CA GLU A 160 6.33 -4.50 8.26
C GLU A 160 7.84 -4.29 8.22
N ILE A 161 8.50 -5.08 7.38
CA ILE A 161 9.95 -5.07 7.20
C ILE A 161 10.26 -4.92 5.72
N VAL A 162 11.20 -4.02 5.42
CA VAL A 162 11.85 -3.93 4.12
C VAL A 162 13.32 -4.30 4.29
N SER A 163 13.69 -5.47 3.79
CA SER A 163 15.08 -5.95 3.76
C SER A 163 15.81 -5.40 2.55
N VAL A 164 17.08 -5.04 2.70
CA VAL A 164 17.94 -4.58 1.59
C VAL A 164 19.28 -5.32 1.63
N ASP A 165 19.64 -5.98 0.53
CA ASP A 165 20.92 -6.64 0.28
C ASP A 165 21.75 -5.78 -0.69
N PHE A 166 22.71 -5.05 -0.13
CA PHE A 166 23.59 -4.14 -0.87
C PHE A 166 24.58 -4.88 -1.78
N THR A 167 24.72 -6.20 -1.65
CA THR A 167 25.57 -7.00 -2.55
C THR A 167 24.90 -7.30 -3.89
N LYS A 168 23.56 -7.25 -3.93
CA LYS A 168 22.74 -7.44 -5.13
C LYS A 168 22.21 -6.13 -5.72
N LEU A 169 22.15 -5.08 -4.90
CA LEU A 169 21.56 -3.80 -5.26
C LEU A 169 22.18 -3.23 -6.54
N ASN A 170 21.33 -2.95 -7.52
CA ASN A 170 21.74 -2.34 -8.78
C ASN A 170 22.50 -1.03 -8.52
N PRO A 171 23.71 -0.85 -9.09
CA PRO A 171 24.54 0.35 -8.88
C PRO A 171 23.89 1.68 -9.29
N SER A 172 22.81 1.64 -10.08
CA SER A 172 22.04 2.84 -10.45
C SER A 172 21.17 3.35 -9.30
N VAL A 173 20.89 2.54 -8.27
CA VAL A 173 20.16 2.95 -7.07
C VAL A 173 21.11 3.71 -6.15
N ALA A 174 20.83 4.99 -5.94
CA ALA A 174 21.60 5.86 -5.06
C ALA A 174 20.88 6.18 -3.74
N LYS A 175 19.57 5.89 -3.68
CA LYS A 175 18.70 6.22 -2.55
C LYS A 175 17.52 5.25 -2.46
N ILE A 176 17.11 4.91 -1.24
CA ILE A 176 15.90 4.12 -0.96
C ILE A 176 15.04 4.91 0.01
N VAL A 177 13.81 5.25 -0.39
CA VAL A 177 12.89 6.05 0.42
C VAL A 177 11.80 5.16 1.00
N PHE A 178 11.60 5.20 2.31
CA PHE A 178 10.52 4.48 2.99
C PHE A 178 9.35 5.41 3.26
N VAL A 179 8.16 4.99 2.84
CA VAL A 179 6.93 5.79 2.95
C VAL A 179 5.84 4.99 3.63
N LEU A 180 5.15 5.63 4.58
CA LEU A 180 3.90 5.16 5.15
C LEU A 180 2.73 5.80 4.39
N THR A 181 1.74 5.02 3.99
CA THR A 181 0.51 5.50 3.35
C THR A 181 -0.70 4.94 4.05
N ILE A 182 -1.76 5.74 4.22
CA ILE A 182 -3.06 5.20 4.64
C ILE A 182 -3.84 4.82 3.37
N ASN A 183 -4.27 3.57 3.27
CA ASN A 183 -5.04 3.07 2.15
C ASN A 183 -6.43 3.73 2.09
N GLU A 184 -6.87 4.15 0.89
CA GLU A 184 -8.13 4.86 0.65
C GLU A 184 -8.34 6.11 1.56
N ALA A 185 -7.25 6.77 1.97
CA ALA A 185 -7.31 7.85 2.97
C ALA A 185 -8.26 8.99 2.60
N LEU A 186 -8.24 9.42 1.34
CA LEU A 186 -9.07 10.52 0.85
C LEU A 186 -10.56 10.16 0.86
N GLU A 187 -10.89 8.96 0.39
CA GLU A 187 -12.26 8.45 0.28
C GLU A 187 -12.89 8.17 1.64
N LYS A 188 -12.08 7.68 2.59
CA LYS A 188 -12.50 7.36 3.95
C LYS A 188 -12.27 8.50 4.96
N HIS A 189 -11.79 9.65 4.50
CA HIS A 189 -11.42 10.80 5.35
C HIS A 189 -10.45 10.44 6.50
N LEU A 190 -9.50 9.55 6.22
CA LEU A 190 -8.45 9.12 7.16
C LEU A 190 -7.20 9.97 6.98
N ASN A 191 -6.42 10.14 8.05
CA ASN A 191 -5.22 10.96 8.03
C ASN A 191 -4.28 10.58 9.18
N PHE A 192 -3.06 11.13 9.15
CA PHE A 192 -2.00 10.81 10.09
C PHE A 192 -2.29 11.27 11.53
N SER A 193 -3.22 12.20 11.78
CA SER A 193 -3.64 12.48 13.17
C SER A 193 -4.36 11.30 13.85
N MET A 194 -4.75 10.30 13.06
CA MET A 194 -5.33 9.04 13.54
C MET A 194 -4.30 7.93 13.76
N LEU A 195 -3.01 8.24 13.57
CA LEU A 195 -1.88 7.36 13.88
C LEU A 195 -1.17 7.87 15.13
N LYS A 196 -0.45 6.96 15.78
CA LYS A 196 0.49 7.28 16.86
C LYS A 196 1.59 6.24 16.87
N ASP A 197 2.66 6.54 17.61
CA ASP A 197 3.74 5.59 17.84
C ASP A 197 4.36 5.02 16.55
N ALA A 198 4.34 5.77 15.44
CA ALA A 198 4.99 5.39 14.20
C ALA A 198 6.51 5.49 14.36
N TYR A 199 7.23 4.44 13.93
CA TYR A 199 8.67 4.37 14.00
C TYR A 199 9.27 3.57 12.85
N ILE A 200 10.56 3.79 12.62
CA ILE A 200 11.42 2.96 11.78
C ILE A 200 12.71 2.67 12.56
N ARG A 201 13.19 1.42 12.49
CA ARG A 201 14.49 1.01 13.03
C ARG A 201 15.24 0.20 11.99
N ILE A 202 16.52 0.51 11.80
CA ILE A 202 17.40 -0.17 10.86
C ILE A 202 18.22 -1.18 11.63
N MET A 203 18.07 -2.46 11.29
CA MET A 203 18.80 -3.57 11.87
C MET A 203 19.89 -4.03 10.90
N ASP A 204 21.04 -4.46 11.42
CA ASP A 204 22.07 -5.14 10.62
C ASP A 204 21.72 -6.62 10.38
N ALA A 205 22.58 -7.31 9.62
CA ALA A 205 22.44 -8.74 9.31
C ALA A 205 22.48 -9.67 10.54
N SER A 206 22.96 -9.16 11.69
CA SER A 206 23.06 -9.88 12.95
C SER A 206 21.96 -9.47 13.94
N ASP A 207 20.88 -8.84 13.45
CA ASP A 207 19.75 -8.36 14.25
C ASP A 207 20.11 -7.33 15.34
N ARG A 208 21.18 -6.56 15.13
CA ARG A 208 21.52 -5.42 16.00
C ARG A 208 20.97 -4.14 15.42
N GLU A 209 20.38 -3.30 16.26
CA GLU A 209 19.88 -2.00 15.84
C GLU A 209 21.06 -1.05 15.53
N LEU A 210 21.08 -0.51 14.32
CA LEU A 210 22.04 0.50 13.88
C LEU A 210 21.55 1.91 14.19
N VAL A 211 20.26 2.17 13.93
CA VAL A 211 19.61 3.46 14.18
C VAL A 211 18.10 3.27 14.26
N SER A 212 17.43 4.11 15.04
CA SER A 212 15.98 4.18 15.09
C SER A 212 15.48 5.62 15.08
N PHE A 213 14.25 5.80 14.58
CA PHE A 213 13.56 7.09 14.58
C PHE A 213 12.08 6.86 14.88
N LYS A 214 11.56 7.54 15.90
CA LYS A 214 10.14 7.59 16.24
C LYS A 214 9.57 8.95 15.86
N MET A 215 8.43 8.94 15.19
CA MET A 215 7.69 10.16 14.87
C MET A 215 6.95 10.70 16.09
N ASP A 216 7.03 12.01 16.26
CA ASP A 216 6.33 12.82 17.26
C ASP A 216 5.27 13.74 16.63
N GLU A 217 5.34 13.97 15.32
CA GLU A 217 4.45 14.87 14.57
C GLU A 217 3.38 14.11 13.76
N TYR A 218 2.11 14.41 14.03
CA TYR A 218 0.94 13.80 13.37
C TYR A 218 -0.09 14.87 13.03
N TYR A 219 -0.53 14.93 11.77
CA TYR A 219 -1.35 16.04 11.28
C TYR A 219 -2.60 15.59 10.52
N ALA A 220 -3.68 16.36 10.67
CA ALA A 220 -4.97 16.05 10.05
C ALA A 220 -4.99 16.25 8.52
N ASN A 221 -4.06 17.02 7.98
CA ASN A 221 -3.91 17.28 6.54
C ASN A 221 -2.87 16.37 5.86
N VAL A 222 -2.38 15.34 6.54
CA VAL A 222 -1.37 14.42 6.02
C VAL A 222 -1.98 13.04 5.81
N THR A 223 -1.78 12.46 4.63
CA THR A 223 -2.29 11.13 4.24
C THR A 223 -1.18 10.14 3.90
N SER A 224 0.04 10.63 3.72
CA SER A 224 1.25 9.83 3.56
C SER A 224 2.47 10.51 4.16
N MET A 225 3.50 9.73 4.49
CA MET A 225 4.66 10.18 5.27
C MET A 225 5.95 9.53 4.80
N MET A 226 6.91 10.32 4.32
CA MET A 226 8.28 9.85 4.20
C MET A 226 8.87 9.76 5.61
N ILE A 227 9.00 8.55 6.14
CA ILE A 227 9.49 8.35 7.51
C ILE A 227 11.02 8.43 7.56
N GLY A 228 11.70 7.89 6.54
CA GLY A 228 13.16 7.93 6.45
C GLY A 228 13.66 7.50 5.08
N GLU A 229 14.95 7.74 4.84
CA GLU A 229 15.61 7.33 3.60
C GLU A 229 17.02 6.78 3.88
N LEU A 230 17.42 5.80 3.07
CA LEU A 230 18.81 5.41 2.87
C LEU A 230 19.36 6.18 1.69
N TYR A 231 20.57 6.71 1.81
CA TYR A 231 21.24 7.36 0.69
C TYR A 231 22.75 7.15 0.76
N GLN A 232 23.38 7.10 -0.40
CA GLN A 232 24.84 7.00 -0.48
C GLN A 232 25.47 8.39 -0.45
N HIS A 233 26.52 8.55 0.36
CA HIS A 233 27.32 9.76 0.42
C HIS A 233 28.80 9.40 0.59
N ASN A 234 29.64 9.77 -0.40
CA ASN A 234 31.06 9.40 -0.45
C ASN A 234 31.30 7.89 -0.30
N GLY A 235 30.49 7.08 -0.99
CA GLY A 235 30.59 5.62 -0.95
C GLY A 235 29.95 4.95 0.26
N ILE A 236 29.55 5.71 1.29
CA ILE A 236 28.98 5.19 2.53
C ILE A 236 27.47 5.33 2.52
N TRP A 237 26.76 4.26 2.89
CA TRP A 237 25.32 4.30 3.12
C TRP A 237 25.00 5.00 4.46
N LYS A 238 24.08 5.95 4.39
CA LYS A 238 23.59 6.72 5.53
C LYS A 238 22.08 6.59 5.62
N PHE A 239 21.58 6.63 6.86
CA PHE A 239 20.17 6.82 7.14
C PHE A 239 19.89 8.30 7.46
N ASN A 240 18.76 8.82 6.99
CA ASN A 240 18.26 10.16 7.28
C ASN A 240 16.85 10.04 7.86
N ALA A 241 16.64 10.52 9.09
CA ALA A 241 15.30 10.61 9.68
C ALA A 241 14.55 11.78 9.05
N ILE A 242 13.42 11.53 8.37
CA ILE A 242 12.73 12.56 7.58
C ILE A 242 11.46 13.05 8.28
N GLY A 243 10.47 12.17 8.49
CA GLY A 243 9.18 12.55 9.08
C GLY A 243 8.45 13.67 8.34
N ASN A 244 8.50 13.70 7.01
CA ASN A 244 7.82 14.71 6.18
C ASN A 244 6.53 14.14 5.59
N GLY A 245 5.39 14.72 6.01
CA GLY A 245 4.06 14.33 5.59
C GLY A 245 3.56 15.13 4.39
N VAL A 246 2.75 14.49 3.55
CA VAL A 246 2.08 15.14 2.41
C VAL A 246 0.61 14.70 2.29
N ALA A 247 -0.20 15.54 1.65
CA ALA A 247 -1.59 15.25 1.29
C ALA A 247 -1.66 14.56 -0.09
N LYS A 248 -0.93 13.45 -0.24
CA LYS A 248 -0.94 12.60 -1.44
C LYS A 248 -1.21 11.16 -1.03
N ASP A 249 -1.94 10.45 -1.87
CA ASP A 249 -2.09 8.99 -1.78
C ASP A 249 -0.88 8.29 -2.42
N LEU A 250 -0.93 6.96 -2.49
CA LEU A 250 0.15 6.18 -3.09
C LEU A 250 0.36 6.53 -4.57
N ALA A 251 -0.71 6.77 -5.33
CA ALA A 251 -0.61 7.17 -6.73
C ALA A 251 0.13 8.51 -6.90
N GLY A 252 -0.17 9.49 -6.05
CA GLY A 252 0.54 10.77 -6.03
C GLY A 252 2.01 10.66 -5.63
N LEU A 253 2.37 9.67 -4.81
CA LEU A 253 3.77 9.35 -4.48
C LEU A 253 4.48 8.64 -5.65
N CYS A 254 3.79 7.74 -6.34
CA CYS A 254 4.29 7.11 -7.57
C CYS A 254 4.66 8.19 -8.60
N GLU A 255 3.77 9.15 -8.86
CA GLU A 255 4.08 10.30 -9.73
C GLU A 255 5.28 11.12 -9.21
N LEU A 256 5.32 11.39 -7.90
CA LEU A 256 6.40 12.13 -7.25
C LEU A 256 7.76 11.45 -7.47
N TYR A 257 7.83 10.12 -7.43
CA TYR A 257 9.06 9.35 -7.65
C TYR A 257 9.24 8.83 -9.08
N GLY A 258 8.31 9.14 -9.99
CA GLY A 258 8.42 8.82 -11.41
C GLY A 258 8.05 7.39 -11.79
N VAL A 259 7.24 6.71 -10.97
CA VAL A 259 6.59 5.45 -11.32
C VAL A 259 5.40 5.77 -12.24
N GLN A 260 5.33 5.15 -13.41
CA GLN A 260 4.18 5.24 -14.29
C GLN A 260 3.10 4.26 -13.83
N VAL A 261 1.97 4.80 -13.37
CA VAL A 261 0.77 4.02 -13.04
C VAL A 261 -0.11 4.02 -14.29
N VAL A 262 -0.19 2.86 -14.97
CA VAL A 262 -1.01 2.66 -16.18
C VAL A 262 -2.35 2.04 -15.85
#